data_AF-A0A1J5LEK7-F1
#
_entry.id   AF-A0A1J5LEK7-F1
#
_cell.length_a   1.000
_cell.length_b   1.000
_cell.length_c   1.000
_cell.angle_alpha   90.00
_cell.angle_beta   90.00
_cell.angle_gamma   90.00
#
_symmetry.space_group_name_H-M   'P 1'
#
loop_
_entity.id
_entity.type
_entity.pdbx_description
1 polymer ?
#
loop_
_entity_poly.entity_id
_entity_poly.type
_entity_poly.pdbx_seq_one_letter_code
_entity_poly.pdbx_strand_id
1 'polypeptide(L)'
;MKPRDLFRVILKLIGLLLLFNGVVPAFINLVEWLNTDLTSVIFLVLTIIIVLCVIYALIFKTDWVLNTLKLDKGFDSETFNFTSNKTSLFIEIGAGVVGLFFVLKNLPQVLIELYFYFRFNASTLNHAEQYISDEYALYLSILYIFVGTLTIAFRKWIAKLFN
;
A
#
# COMPACT_ATOMS: atom_id res chain seq x y z
N MET A 1 -7.27 16.83 19.74
CA MET A 1 -7.42 15.61 18.91
C MET A 1 -6.38 14.60 19.37
N LYS A 2 -6.70 13.32 19.55
CA LYS A 2 -5.68 12.33 19.94
C LYS A 2 -4.89 11.91 18.69
N PRO A 3 -3.59 11.58 18.79
CA PRO A 3 -2.80 11.08 17.65
C PRO A 3 -3.46 9.90 16.92
N ARG A 4 -4.15 9.04 17.68
CA ARG A 4 -4.95 7.94 17.14
C ARG A 4 -6.09 8.40 16.22
N ASP A 5 -6.77 9.51 16.53
CA ASP A 5 -7.84 10.05 15.69
C ASP A 5 -7.28 10.56 14.36
N LEU A 6 -6.08 11.14 14.38
CA LEU A 6 -5.37 11.61 13.19
C LEU A 6 -5.00 10.44 12.28
N PHE A 7 -4.40 9.38 12.82
CA PHE A 7 -4.12 8.18 12.03
C PHE A 7 -5.41 7.55 11.48
N ARG A 8 -6.51 7.58 12.24
CA ARG A 8 -7.80 7.07 11.75
C ARG A 8 -8.29 7.84 10.52
N VAL A 9 -8.20 9.18 10.53
CA VAL A 9 -8.55 10.01 9.36
C VAL A 9 -7.63 9.71 8.18
N ILE A 10 -6.32 9.64 8.42
CA ILE A 10 -5.34 9.40 7.35
C ILE A 10 -5.51 8.03 6.72
N LEU A 11 -5.73 6.97 7.51
CA LEU A 11 -5.97 5.63 6.97
C LEU A 11 -7.21 5.59 6.05
N LYS A 12 -8.29 6.29 6.44
CA LYS A 12 -9.48 6.41 5.60
C LYS A 12 -9.18 7.16 4.29
N LEU A 13 -8.40 8.24 4.36
CA LEU A 13 -7.97 8.98 3.18
C LEU A 13 -7.11 8.12 2.26
N ILE A 14 -6.14 7.37 2.80
CA ILE A 14 -5.32 6.44 2.01
C ILE A 14 -6.19 5.36 1.36
N GLY A 15 -7.15 4.78 2.09
CA GLY A 15 -8.09 3.81 1.54
C GLY A 15 -8.92 4.38 0.38
N LEU A 16 -9.38 5.63 0.51
CA LEU A 16 -10.08 6.33 -0.57
C LEU A 16 -9.16 6.60 -1.78
N LEU A 17 -7.92 7.02 -1.53
CA LEU A 17 -6.92 7.25 -2.56
C LEU A 17 -6.59 5.96 -3.33
N LEU A 18 -6.54 4.83 -2.61
CA LEU A 18 -6.33 3.50 -3.19
C LEU A 18 -7.51 3.06 -4.09
N LEU A 19 -8.74 3.44 -3.74
CA LEU A 19 -9.91 3.17 -4.57
C LEU A 19 -9.76 3.85 -5.93
N PHE A 20 -9.40 5.13 -5.96
CA PHE A 20 -9.25 5.88 -7.20
C PHE A 20 -8.01 5.49 -8.00
N ASN A 21 -6.89 5.19 -7.34
CA ASN A 21 -5.63 4.90 -8.05
C ASN A 21 -5.38 3.41 -8.30
N GLY A 22 -6.07 2.51 -7.60
CA GLY A 22 -5.91 1.07 -7.73
C GLY A 22 -7.10 0.42 -8.42
N VAL A 23 -8.30 0.59 -7.84
CA VAL A 23 -9.50 -0.13 -8.31
C VAL A 23 -10.01 0.44 -9.62
N VAL A 24 -10.14 1.77 -9.75
CA VAL A 24 -10.68 2.38 -10.98
C VAL A 24 -9.83 2.02 -12.23
N PRO A 25 -8.49 2.14 -12.22
CA PRO A 25 -7.67 1.71 -13.35
C PRO A 25 -7.77 0.21 -13.62
N ALA A 26 -7.81 -0.63 -12.57
CA ALA A 26 -7.96 -2.08 -12.74
C ALA A 26 -9.30 -2.46 -13.41
N PHE A 27 -10.37 -1.72 -13.12
CA PHE A 27 -11.67 -1.88 -13.79
C PHE A 27 -11.65 -1.45 -15.26
N ILE A 28 -10.89 -0.41 -15.61
CA ILE A 28 -10.72 0.01 -17.01
C ILE A 28 -9.96 -1.07 -17.78
N ASN A 29 -8.87 -1.57 -17.22
CA ASN A 29 -8.03 -2.59 -17.83
C ASN A 29 -8.74 -3.96 -17.93
N LEU A 30 -9.75 -4.23 -17.10
CA LEU A 30 -10.54 -5.47 -17.15
C LEU A 30 -11.06 -5.78 -18.57
N VAL A 31 -11.45 -4.77 -19.34
CA VAL A 31 -11.97 -4.94 -20.71
C VAL A 31 -10.88 -5.45 -21.66
N GLU A 32 -9.65 -4.96 -21.55
CA GLU A 32 -8.51 -5.41 -22.36
C GLU A 32 -8.17 -6.87 -22.03
N TRP A 33 -8.27 -7.23 -20.76
CA TRP A 33 -7.94 -8.56 -20.25
C TRP A 33 -9.01 -9.62 -20.53
N LEU A 34 -10.27 -9.24 -20.78
CA LEU A 34 -11.31 -10.20 -21.18
C LEU A 34 -11.00 -10.88 -22.52
N ASN A 35 -10.11 -10.30 -23.33
CA ASN A 35 -9.63 -10.91 -24.57
C ASN A 35 -8.42 -11.84 -24.37
N THR A 36 -7.96 -12.00 -23.13
CA THR A 36 -6.86 -12.91 -22.75
C THR A 36 -7.39 -14.26 -22.25
N ASP A 37 -6.49 -15.14 -21.84
CA ASP A 37 -6.78 -16.44 -21.28
C ASP A 37 -7.54 -16.36 -19.93
N LEU A 38 -8.44 -17.34 -19.69
CA LEU A 38 -9.30 -17.40 -18.51
C LEU A 38 -8.52 -17.30 -17.19
N THR A 39 -7.32 -17.88 -17.13
CA THR A 39 -6.46 -17.86 -15.93
C THR A 39 -6.04 -16.44 -15.57
N SER A 40 -5.70 -15.61 -16.57
CA SER A 40 -5.34 -14.20 -16.37
C SER A 40 -6.51 -13.37 -15.86
N VAL A 41 -7.71 -13.61 -16.37
CA VAL A 41 -8.95 -12.97 -15.89
C VAL A 41 -9.22 -13.34 -14.43
N ILE A 42 -9.12 -14.62 -14.06
CA ILE A 42 -9.32 -15.09 -12.68
C ILE A 42 -8.32 -14.40 -11.72
N PHE A 43 -7.05 -14.29 -12.12
CA PHE A 43 -6.03 -13.66 -11.29
C PHE A 43 -6.26 -12.16 -11.12
N LEU A 44 -6.67 -11.46 -12.18
CA LEU A 44 -7.02 -10.04 -12.11
C LEU A 44 -8.20 -9.79 -11.17
N VAL A 45 -9.26 -10.61 -11.27
CA VAL A 45 -10.42 -10.54 -10.37
C VAL A 45 -10.01 -10.78 -8.93
N LEU A 46 -9.16 -11.78 -8.68
CA LEU A 46 -8.63 -12.06 -7.34
C LEU A 46 -7.83 -10.86 -6.79
N THR A 47 -7.00 -10.25 -7.62
CA THR A 47 -6.23 -9.05 -7.24
C THR A 47 -7.15 -7.89 -6.87
N ILE A 48 -8.19 -7.62 -7.67
CA ILE A 48 -9.19 -6.59 -7.38
C ILE A 48 -9.89 -6.88 -6.04
N ILE A 49 -10.28 -8.13 -5.79
CA ILE A 49 -10.90 -8.54 -4.53
C ILE A 49 -9.96 -8.27 -3.35
N ILE A 50 -8.69 -8.65 -3.45
CA ILE A 50 -7.68 -8.39 -2.41
C ILE A 50 -7.55 -6.89 -2.13
N VAL A 51 -7.45 -6.07 -3.18
CA VAL A 51 -7.35 -4.61 -3.05
C VAL A 51 -8.61 -4.02 -2.41
N LEU A 52 -9.80 -4.50 -2.78
CA LEU A 52 -11.06 -4.09 -2.15
C LEU A 52 -11.12 -4.50 -0.67
N CYS A 53 -10.63 -5.69 -0.31
CA CYS A 53 -10.52 -6.11 1.09
C CYS A 53 -9.58 -5.19 1.88
N VAL A 54 -8.45 -4.78 1.29
CA VAL A 54 -7.52 -3.82 1.90
C VAL A 54 -8.20 -2.46 2.09
N ILE A 55 -8.91 -1.94 1.08
CA ILE A 55 -9.67 -0.69 1.17
C ILE A 55 -10.73 -0.78 2.27
N TYR A 56 -11.48 -1.87 2.31
CA TYR A 56 -12.49 -2.12 3.34
C TYR A 56 -11.86 -2.10 4.74
N ALA A 57 -10.71 -2.75 4.91
CA ALA A 57 -9.99 -2.76 6.17
C ALA A 57 -9.56 -1.34 6.59
N LEU A 58 -9.04 -0.52 5.65
CA LEU A 58 -8.61 0.84 5.92
C LEU A 58 -9.76 1.78 6.28
N ILE A 59 -10.90 1.68 5.58
CA ILE A 59 -12.03 2.60 5.74
C ILE A 59 -12.94 2.21 6.92
N PHE A 60 -13.27 0.93 7.04
CA PHE A 60 -14.28 0.44 7.99
C PHE A 60 -13.71 -0.30 9.19
N LYS A 61 -12.49 -0.87 9.07
CA LYS A 61 -11.79 -1.56 10.17
C LYS A 61 -10.52 -0.84 10.58
N THR A 62 -10.55 0.49 10.54
CA THR A 62 -9.37 1.33 10.79
C THR A 62 -8.70 1.03 12.14
N ASP A 63 -9.47 0.78 13.21
CA ASP A 63 -8.92 0.41 14.52
C ASP A 63 -8.14 -0.92 14.50
N TRP A 64 -8.59 -1.89 13.70
CA TRP A 64 -7.88 -3.15 13.54
C TRP A 64 -6.54 -2.94 12.83
N VAL A 65 -6.51 -2.09 11.78
CA VAL A 65 -5.27 -1.73 11.08
C VAL A 65 -4.31 -0.99 12.00
N LEU A 66 -4.81 -0.01 12.77
CA LEU A 66 -4.02 0.74 13.75
C LEU A 66 -3.34 -0.18 14.76
N ASN A 67 -4.10 -1.11 15.34
CA ASN A 67 -3.60 -2.05 16.34
C ASN A 67 -2.60 -3.05 15.76
N THR A 68 -2.84 -3.53 14.53
CA THR A 68 -1.98 -4.52 13.85
C THR A 68 -0.64 -3.92 13.48
N LEU A 69 -0.66 -2.72 12.87
CA LEU A 69 0.54 -1.98 12.49
C LEU A 69 1.16 -1.21 13.67
N LYS A 70 0.49 -1.22 14.84
CA LYS A 70 0.89 -0.50 16.05
C LYS A 70 1.23 0.96 15.76
N LEU A 71 0.42 1.63 14.94
CA LEU A 71 0.69 2.99 14.46
C LEU A 71 0.55 4.03 15.57
N ASP A 72 -0.36 3.80 16.52
CA ASP A 72 -0.58 4.64 17.69
C ASP A 72 0.35 4.32 18.88
N LYS A 73 1.11 3.22 18.79
CA LYS A 73 1.97 2.75 19.88
C LYS A 73 3.17 3.69 20.11
N GLY A 74 3.16 4.37 21.24
CA GLY A 74 4.16 5.39 21.61
C GLY A 74 3.60 6.80 21.76
N PHE A 75 2.30 6.99 21.52
CA PHE A 75 1.61 8.28 21.62
C PHE A 75 0.57 8.32 22.78
N ASP A 76 0.65 7.39 23.73
CA ASP A 76 -0.41 7.07 24.72
C ASP A 76 -0.75 8.18 25.72
N SER A 77 0.12 9.19 25.91
CA SER A 77 -0.03 10.17 27.00
C SER A 77 -0.23 11.62 26.58
N GLU A 78 -0.32 11.92 25.28
CA GLU A 78 -0.25 13.31 24.82
C GLU A 78 -1.54 13.79 24.15
N THR A 79 -2.29 14.63 24.86
CA THR A 79 -3.16 15.59 24.18
C THR A 79 -2.29 16.46 23.28
N PHE A 80 -2.71 16.65 22.02
CA PHE A 80 -2.06 17.59 21.10
C PHE A 80 -2.11 19.01 21.69
N ASN A 81 -1.04 19.40 22.39
CA ASN A 81 -0.75 20.80 22.73
C ASN A 81 0.25 21.31 21.71
N PHE A 82 -0.15 22.31 20.93
CA PHE A 82 0.61 22.91 19.82
C PHE A 82 1.83 23.74 20.27
N THR A 83 2.20 23.70 21.55
CA THR A 83 3.25 24.54 22.13
C THR A 83 4.65 23.95 21.92
N SER A 84 5.31 24.45 20.88
CA SER A 84 6.76 24.65 20.65
C SER A 84 7.82 23.56 20.91
N ASN A 85 7.52 22.28 21.14
CA ASN A 85 8.63 21.29 21.28
C ASN A 85 8.35 19.85 20.79
N LYS A 86 7.45 19.67 19.82
CA LYS A 86 7.02 18.34 19.34
C LYS A 86 7.23 18.07 17.85
N THR A 87 8.23 18.69 17.22
CA THR A 87 8.59 18.43 15.81
C THR A 87 8.82 16.94 15.53
N SER A 88 9.50 16.24 16.45
CA SER A 88 9.68 14.78 16.38
C SER A 88 8.37 13.99 16.32
N LEU A 89 7.29 14.44 16.95
CA LEU A 89 5.99 13.75 16.94
C LEU A 89 5.37 13.82 15.53
N PHE A 90 5.37 15.01 14.93
CA PHE A 90 4.87 15.19 13.56
C PHE A 90 5.68 14.39 12.55
N ILE A 91 7.00 14.30 12.73
CA ILE A 91 7.88 13.51 11.86
C ILE A 91 7.63 12.02 12.04
N GLU A 92 7.41 11.54 13.27
CA GLU A 92 7.09 10.13 13.51
C GLU A 92 5.76 9.74 12.84
N ILE A 93 4.72 10.58 12.99
CA ILE A 93 3.43 10.38 12.32
C ILE A 93 3.61 10.43 10.80
N GLY A 94 4.28 11.47 10.29
CA GLY A 94 4.53 11.66 8.86
C GLY A 94 5.28 10.48 8.25
N ALA A 95 6.34 9.99 8.89
CA ALA A 95 7.09 8.82 8.45
C ALA A 95 6.22 7.56 8.42
N GLY A 96 5.40 7.33 9.46
CA GLY A 96 4.46 6.20 9.48
C GLY A 96 3.44 6.26 8.33
N VAL A 97 2.90 7.44 8.06
CA VAL A 97 1.92 7.68 6.97
C VAL A 97 2.55 7.51 5.60
N VAL A 98 3.72 8.10 5.36
CA VAL A 98 4.45 8.00 4.10
C VAL A 98 4.87 6.56 3.82
N GLY A 99 5.38 5.86 4.83
CA GLY A 99 5.77 4.46 4.69
C GLY A 99 4.57 3.57 4.37
N LEU A 100 3.43 3.79 5.04
CA LEU A 100 2.21 3.05 4.77
C LEU A 100 1.64 3.34 3.38
N PHE A 101 1.69 4.59 2.94
CA PHE A 101 1.29 4.97 1.59
C PHE A 101 2.12 4.25 0.53
N PHE A 102 3.46 4.17 0.69
CA PHE A 102 4.30 3.44 -0.26
C PHE A 102 3.97 1.95 -0.34
N VAL A 103 3.75 1.30 0.81
CA VAL A 103 3.36 -0.13 0.85
C VAL A 103 2.05 -0.34 0.11
N LEU A 104 1.01 0.41 0.49
CA LEU A 104 -0.33 0.18 -0.02
C LEU A 104 -0.44 0.53 -1.50
N LYS A 105 0.15 1.66 -1.93
CA LYS A 105 0.11 2.09 -3.34
C LYS A 105 0.72 1.05 -4.29
N ASN A 106 1.80 0.39 -3.88
CA ASN A 106 2.54 -0.53 -4.74
C ASN A 106 2.07 -1.99 -4.61
N LEU A 107 1.26 -2.32 -3.60
CA LEU A 107 0.77 -3.67 -3.38
C LEU A 107 0.00 -4.24 -4.59
N PRO A 108 -0.96 -3.54 -5.23
CA PRO A 108 -1.66 -4.06 -6.40
C PRO A 108 -0.71 -4.38 -7.56
N GLN A 109 0.26 -3.49 -7.80
CA GLN A 109 1.22 -3.62 -8.89
C GLN A 109 2.12 -4.84 -8.69
N VAL A 110 2.64 -5.04 -7.47
CA VAL A 110 3.43 -6.25 -7.16
C VAL A 110 2.63 -7.52 -7.41
N LEU A 111 1.34 -7.57 -7.02
CA LEU A 111 0.53 -8.77 -7.24
C LEU A 111 0.38 -9.10 -8.73
N ILE A 112 0.09 -8.09 -9.57
CA ILE A 112 -0.09 -8.25 -11.01
C ILE A 112 1.22 -8.66 -11.69
N GLU A 113 2.30 -7.92 -11.43
CA GLU A 113 3.60 -8.17 -12.06
C GLU A 113 4.20 -9.51 -11.62
N LEU A 114 3.99 -9.91 -10.36
CA LEU A 114 4.44 -11.21 -9.87
C LEU A 114 3.74 -12.37 -10.58
N TYR A 115 2.44 -12.22 -10.89
CA TYR A 115 1.72 -13.20 -11.70
C TYR A 115 2.31 -13.32 -13.09
N PHE A 116 2.54 -12.20 -13.78
CA PHE A 116 3.12 -12.23 -15.11
C PHE A 116 4.53 -12.79 -15.12
N TYR A 117 5.35 -12.42 -14.14
CA TYR A 117 6.69 -12.96 -13.99
C TYR A 117 6.68 -14.49 -13.84
N PHE A 118 5.81 -15.03 -12.98
CA PHE A 118 5.70 -16.49 -12.84
C PHE A 118 5.11 -17.17 -14.07
N ARG A 119 4.10 -16.56 -14.69
CA ARG A 119 3.47 -17.09 -15.90
C ARG A 119 4.48 -17.19 -17.04
N PHE A 120 5.22 -16.11 -17.31
CA PHE A 120 6.24 -16.05 -18.37
C PHE A 120 7.34 -17.10 -18.18
N ASN A 121 7.86 -17.23 -16.95
CA ASN A 121 8.91 -18.19 -16.64
C ASN A 121 8.44 -19.66 -16.64
N ALA A 122 7.15 -19.91 -16.40
CA ALA A 122 6.58 -21.26 -16.42
C ALA A 122 6.18 -21.73 -17.82
N SER A 123 5.85 -20.82 -18.74
CA SER A 123 5.50 -21.15 -20.12
C SER A 123 6.74 -21.45 -20.96
N THR A 124 6.97 -22.73 -21.29
CA THR A 124 8.05 -23.18 -22.20
C THR A 124 7.84 -22.82 -23.68
N LEU A 125 6.74 -22.12 -24.00
CA LEU A 125 6.32 -21.83 -25.37
C LEU A 125 6.61 -20.37 -25.71
N ASN A 126 7.64 -20.16 -26.54
CA ASN A 126 8.00 -18.90 -27.19
C ASN A 126 6.87 -18.40 -28.13
N HIS A 127 5.74 -17.87 -27.67
CA HIS A 127 4.81 -17.19 -28.58
C HIS A 127 4.03 -16.03 -27.90
N ALA A 128 4.40 -14.81 -28.29
CA ALA A 128 3.50 -13.73 -28.71
C ALA A 128 2.31 -13.32 -27.82
N GLU A 129 2.43 -13.31 -26.50
CA GLU A 129 1.46 -12.62 -25.65
C GLU A 129 1.98 -11.23 -25.22
N GLN A 130 1.18 -10.22 -25.51
CA GLN A 130 1.51 -8.79 -25.62
C GLN A 130 1.79 -8.07 -24.29
N TYR A 131 1.85 -8.79 -23.16
CA TYR A 131 2.21 -8.22 -21.86
C TYR A 131 3.51 -8.85 -21.36
N ILE A 132 4.62 -8.28 -21.82
CA ILE A 132 5.95 -8.59 -21.27
C ILE A 132 5.94 -8.04 -19.85
N SER A 133 6.21 -8.89 -18.85
CA SER A 133 6.34 -8.41 -17.47
C SER A 133 7.36 -7.28 -17.45
N ASP A 134 6.97 -6.12 -16.94
CA ASP A 134 7.93 -5.05 -16.74
C ASP A 134 8.72 -5.41 -15.48
N GLU A 135 9.77 -6.22 -15.65
CA GLU A 135 10.63 -6.65 -14.55
C GLU A 135 11.15 -5.45 -13.76
N TYR A 136 11.44 -4.35 -14.44
CA TYR A 136 11.84 -3.11 -13.78
C TYR A 136 10.72 -2.57 -12.89
N ALA A 137 9.48 -2.53 -13.38
CA ALA A 137 8.33 -2.15 -12.57
C ALA A 137 8.13 -3.09 -11.38
N LEU A 138 8.26 -4.41 -11.55
CA LEU A 138 8.17 -5.38 -10.44
C LEU A 138 9.21 -5.10 -9.36
N TYR A 139 10.50 -5.02 -9.73
CA TYR A 139 11.58 -4.77 -8.79
C TYR A 139 11.41 -3.42 -8.08
N LEU A 140 11.01 -2.39 -8.82
CA LEU A 140 10.78 -1.05 -8.28
C LEU A 140 9.61 -1.04 -7.29
N SER A 141 8.49 -1.71 -7.60
CA SER A 141 7.34 -1.81 -6.70
C SER A 141 7.66 -2.61 -5.44
N ILE A 142 8.43 -3.70 -5.55
CA ILE A 142 8.94 -4.46 -4.38
C ILE A 142 9.83 -3.56 -3.51
N LEU A 143 10.72 -2.79 -4.14
CA LEU A 143 11.60 -1.85 -3.43
C LEU A 143 10.79 -0.79 -2.70
N TYR A 144 9.73 -0.24 -3.30
CA TYR A 144 8.83 0.70 -2.61
C TYR A 144 8.13 0.06 -1.41
N ILE A 145 7.67 -1.18 -1.50
CA ILE A 145 7.06 -1.90 -0.36
C ILE A 145 8.10 -2.09 0.75
N PHE A 146 9.31 -2.51 0.39
CA PHE A 146 10.41 -2.70 1.33
C PHE A 146 10.77 -1.39 2.05
N VAL A 147 11.03 -0.32 1.30
CA VAL A 147 11.33 1.02 1.83
C VAL A 147 10.19 1.54 2.69
N GLY A 148 8.94 1.38 2.25
CA GLY A 148 7.77 1.79 3.02
C GLY A 148 7.66 1.07 4.36
N THR A 149 7.88 -0.25 4.36
CA THR A 149 7.87 -1.07 5.58
C THR A 149 8.99 -0.69 6.53
N LEU A 150 10.20 -0.47 5.99
CA LEU A 150 11.37 -0.01 6.74
C LEU A 150 11.11 1.37 7.35
N THR A 151 10.50 2.29 6.60
CA THR A 151 10.11 3.62 7.10
C THR A 151 9.12 3.52 8.27
N ILE A 152 8.11 2.63 8.19
CA ILE A 152 7.17 2.40 9.29
C ILE A 152 7.88 1.85 10.53
N ALA A 153 8.80 0.91 10.35
CA ALA A 153 9.53 0.25 11.43
C ALA A 153 10.50 1.21 12.13
N PHE A 154 11.21 2.05 11.37
CA PHE A 154 12.23 2.97 11.87
C PHE A 154 11.71 4.40 12.09
N ARG A 155 10.40 4.65 12.02
CA ARG A 155 9.81 6.00 12.16
C ARG A 155 10.28 6.79 13.39
N LYS A 156 10.49 6.10 14.53
CA LYS A 156 11.00 6.71 15.78
C LYS A 156 12.44 7.17 15.65
N TRP A 157 13.27 6.39 14.95
CA TRP A 157 14.66 6.73 14.70
C TRP A 157 14.75 7.88 13.70
N ILE A 158 13.95 7.84 12.63
CA ILE A 158 13.84 8.93 11.66
C ILE A 158 13.48 10.24 12.38
N ALA A 159 12.48 10.22 13.25
CA ALA A 159 12.07 11.41 14.01
C ALA A 159 13.17 12.02 14.88
N LYS A 160 14.09 11.19 15.41
CA LYS A 160 15.23 11.66 16.21
C LYS A 160 16.30 12.39 15.40
N LEU A 161 16.39 12.16 14.08
CA LEU A 161 17.37 12.84 13.23
C LEU A 161 17.06 14.34 13.03
N PHE A 162 15.85 14.76 13.37
CA PHE A 162 15.35 16.12 13.17
C PHE A 162 15.15 16.89 14.49
N ASN A 163 15.63 16.32 15.61
CA ASN A 163 15.76 17.00 16.91
C ASN A 163 17.23 17.35 17.14
#